data_AF-A0A6G3X397-F1
#
_entry.id   AF-A0A6G3X397-F1
#
_cell.length_a   1.000
_cell.length_b   1.000
_cell.length_c   1.000
_cell.angle_alpha   90.00
_cell.angle_beta   90.00
_cell.angle_gamma   90.00
#
_symmetry.space_group_name_H-M   'P 1'
#
loop_
_entity.id
_entity.type
_entity.pdbx_description
1 polymer ?
#
loop_
_entity_poly.entity_id
_entity_poly.type
_entity_poly.pdbx_seq_one_letter_code
_entity_poly.pdbx_strand_id
1 'polypeptide(L)' 'MRIWVNGGLRDADDARLSVLDHGLTVGDGIFET' A
#
# COMPACT_ATOMS: atom_id res chain seq x y z
N MET A 1 -12.87 7.97 -1.64
CA MET A 1 -12.46 7.02 -0.58
C MET A 1 -11.11 7.49 -0.06
N ARG A 2 -10.87 7.47 1.26
CA ARG A 2 -9.54 7.78 1.82
C ARG A 2 -8.89 6.51 2.38
N ILE A 3 -7.60 6.35 2.10
CA ILE A 3 -6.79 5.18 2.47
C ILE A 3 -5.69 5.65 3.44
N TRP A 4 -5.48 4.91 4.52
CA TRP A 4 -4.40 5.21 5.45
C TRP A 4 -3.10 4.58 4.96
N VAL A 5 -2.06 5.39 4.75
CA VAL A 5 -0.74 4.95 4.28
C VAL A 5 0.31 5.70 5.08
N ASN A 6 1.24 4.96 5.69
CA ASN A 6 2.43 5.51 6.36
C ASN A 6 2.13 6.69 7.31
N GLY A 7 1.10 6.59 8.15
CA GLY A 7 0.77 7.63 9.14
C GLY A 7 -0.24 8.68 8.69
N GLY A 8 -0.72 8.65 7.44
CA GLY A 8 -1.61 9.69 6.91
C GLY A 8 -2.75 9.17 6.06
N LEU A 9 -3.82 9.96 5.96
CA LEU A 9 -4.93 9.70 5.02
C LEU A 9 -4.59 10.28 3.64
N ARG A 10 -4.71 9.45 2.60
CA ARG A 10 -4.49 9.79 1.20
C ARG A 10 -5.75 9.51 0.38
N ASP A 11 -5.92 10.21 -0.73
CA ASP A 11 -6.91 9.83 -1.73
C ASP A 11 -6.48 8.54 -2.44
N ALA A 12 -7.45 7.83 -3.03
CA ALA A 12 -7.20 6.52 -3.63
C ALA A 12 -6.13 6.56 -4.72
N ASP A 13 -6.12 7.61 -5.54
CA ASP A 13 -5.16 7.76 -6.63
C ASP A 13 -3.74 8.01 -6.13
N ASP A 14 -3.55 8.49 -4.90
CA ASP A 14 -2.25 8.77 -4.29
C ASP A 14 -1.69 7.61 -3.48
N ALA A 15 -2.53 6.63 -3.11
CA ALA A 15 -2.14 5.44 -2.35
C ALA A 15 -1.52 4.38 -3.28
N ARG A 16 -0.35 4.69 -3.84
CA ARG A 16 0.36 3.83 -4.81
C ARG A 16 1.55 3.09 -4.18
N LEU A 17 1.86 1.94 -4.75
CA LEU A 17 3.08 1.17 -4.48
C LEU A 17 3.99 1.20 -5.70
N SER A 18 5.30 1.07 -5.48
CA SER A 18 6.24 0.83 -6.56
C SER A 18 5.98 -0.53 -7.20
N VAL A 19 6.17 -0.64 -8.51
CA VAL A 19 6.12 -1.94 -9.20
C VAL A 19 7.25 -2.89 -8.77
N LEU A 20 8.28 -2.37 -8.10
CA LEU A 20 9.41 -3.14 -7.57
C LEU A 20 9.25 -3.49 -6.09
N ASP A 21 8.10 -3.22 -5.48
CA ASP A 21 7.85 -3.56 -4.08
C ASP A 21 7.93 -5.08 -3.85
N HIS A 22 8.53 -5.53 -2.75
CA HIS A 22 8.68 -6.97 -2.46
C HIS A 22 7.35 -7.64 -2.11
N GLY A 23 6.45 -6.94 -1.42
CA GLY A 23 5.09 -7.42 -1.16
C GLY A 23 4.34 -7.69 -2.47
N LEU A 24 4.60 -6.88 -3.49
CA LEU A 24 4.03 -7.07 -4.83
C LEU A 24 4.78 -8.13 -5.66
N THR A 25 6.11 -8.13 -5.66
CA THR A 25 6.92 -8.95 -6.59
C THR A 25 7.20 -10.36 -6.09
N VAL A 26 7.28 -10.57 -4.77
CA VAL A 26 7.60 -11.87 -4.17
C VAL A 26 6.67 -12.25 -3.02
N GLY A 27 5.67 -11.41 -2.69
CA GLY A 27 4.68 -11.70 -1.65
C GLY A 27 5.22 -11.54 -0.23
N ASP A 28 6.26 -10.74 -0.03
CA ASP A 28 6.84 -10.48 1.30
C ASP A 28 6.03 -9.43 2.06
N GLY A 29 4.95 -9.86 2.72
CA GLY A 29 4.09 -8.99 3.49
C GLY A 29 3.07 -9.74 4.35
N ILE A 30 2.40 -9.00 5.24
CA ILE A 30 1.32 -9.50 6.11
C ILE A 30 0.08 -8.60 5.98
N PHE A 31 -1.10 -9.14 6.27
CA PHE A 31 -2.36 -8.40 6.31
C PHE A 31 -3.30 -8.96 7.38
N GLU A 32 -4.27 -8.14 7.78
CA GLU A 32 -5.35 -8.46 8.74
C GLU A 32 -6.69 -8.03 8.13
N THR A 33 -7.82 -8.54 8.64
CA THR A 33 -9.19 -8.17 8.19
C THR A 33 -9.98 -7.47 9.29
#